data_AF-A0A915YEH5-F1
#
_entry.id   AF-A0A915YEH5-F1
#
_cell.length_a   1.000
_cell.length_b   1.000
_cell.length_c   1.000
_cell.angle_alpha   90.00
_cell.angle_beta   90.00
_cell.angle_gamma   90.00
#
_symmetry.space_group_name_H-M   'P 1'
#
loop_
_entity.id
_entity.type
_entity.pdbx_description
1 polymer ?
#
loop_
_entity_poly.entity_id
_entity_poly.type
_entity_poly.pdbx_seq_one_letter_code
_entity_poly.pdbx_strand_id
1 'polypeptide(L)'
;MKKFDQFLTEYQKTYREYENFNLKYIEDEEKGIVIDEEKNFTEYQKLQKNYTKAYEKFHNSFLQEIKNQNLSHEVEFSKILTKTINSKNWEHFYLIKDIAVPYNTYQSEQYIKIITWTISEILESSALSIEIENGKLEWSKGAMLEALINALNLKLNQDFISKAVGKILQVVDEDNIGNYHLLKKCISILSYINNKTARKYLKAKIQLSNDEEIITHIKKVLDKK
;
A
#
# COMPACT_ATOMS: atom_id res chain seq x y z
N MET A 1 -10.78 -26.67 -5.34
CA MET A 1 -10.43 -25.24 -5.30
C MET A 1 -11.22 -24.51 -6.37
N LYS A 2 -11.85 -23.36 -6.07
CA LYS A 2 -12.55 -22.58 -7.11
C LYS A 2 -11.53 -22.02 -8.10
N LYS A 3 -11.93 -21.73 -9.34
CA LYS A 3 -11.05 -21.10 -10.35
C LYS A 3 -10.44 -19.78 -9.86
N PHE A 4 -11.21 -19.01 -9.09
CA PHE A 4 -10.76 -17.80 -8.42
C PHE A 4 -9.54 -18.05 -7.51
N ASP A 5 -9.64 -19.03 -6.60
CA ASP A 5 -8.53 -19.35 -5.68
C ASP A 5 -7.27 -19.78 -6.43
N GLN A 6 -7.41 -20.53 -7.53
CA GLN A 6 -6.29 -20.94 -8.37
C GLN A 6 -5.59 -19.75 -9.02
N PHE A 7 -6.35 -18.85 -9.65
CA PHE A 7 -5.76 -17.67 -10.29
C PHE A 7 -5.20 -16.68 -9.27
N LEU A 8 -5.82 -16.59 -8.09
CA LEU A 8 -5.25 -15.84 -6.97
C LEU A 8 -3.88 -16.39 -6.62
N THR A 9 -3.73 -17.70 -6.35
CA THR A 9 -2.43 -18.29 -6.04
C THR A 9 -1.40 -18.07 -7.16
N GLU A 10 -1.78 -18.21 -8.43
CA GLU A 10 -0.89 -17.96 -9.59
C GLU A 10 -0.40 -16.49 -9.62
N TYR A 11 -1.32 -15.55 -9.41
CA TYR A 11 -1.01 -14.12 -9.37
C TYR A 11 -0.09 -13.77 -8.19
N GLN A 12 -0.39 -14.24 -6.97
CA GLN A 12 0.44 -13.97 -5.79
C GLN A 12 1.88 -14.48 -5.99
N LYS A 13 2.03 -15.68 -6.59
CA LYS A 13 3.33 -16.27 -6.85
C LYS A 13 4.15 -15.45 -7.85
N THR A 14 3.57 -15.15 -9.01
CA THR A 14 4.28 -14.43 -10.09
C THR A 14 4.60 -12.98 -9.71
N TYR A 15 3.73 -12.33 -8.95
CA TYR A 15 4.00 -11.01 -8.40
C TYR A 15 5.17 -11.02 -7.40
N ARG A 16 5.25 -12.02 -6.52
CA ARG A 16 6.38 -12.19 -5.61
C ARG A 16 7.70 -12.34 -6.35
N GLU A 17 7.72 -13.15 -7.41
CA GLU A 17 8.91 -13.33 -8.25
C GLU A 17 9.35 -12.01 -8.87
N TYR A 18 8.40 -11.20 -9.36
CA TYR A 18 8.66 -9.88 -9.93
C TYR A 18 9.20 -8.87 -8.91
N GLU A 19 8.58 -8.74 -7.74
CA GLU A 19 9.01 -7.77 -6.72
C GLU A 19 10.36 -8.15 -6.08
N ASN A 20 10.59 -9.44 -5.79
CA ASN A 20 11.87 -9.89 -5.23
C ASN A 20 13.03 -9.67 -6.22
N PHE A 21 12.77 -9.77 -7.53
CA PHE A 21 13.77 -9.44 -8.53
C PHE A 21 14.13 -7.95 -8.50
N ASN A 22 13.15 -7.05 -8.44
CA ASN A 22 13.40 -5.61 -8.35
C ASN A 22 14.17 -5.24 -7.07
N LEU A 23 13.81 -5.82 -5.93
CA LEU A 23 14.51 -5.59 -4.67
C LEU A 23 15.97 -6.04 -4.73
N LYS A 24 16.21 -7.25 -5.25
CA LYS A 24 17.56 -7.76 -5.42
C LYS A 24 18.41 -6.87 -6.33
N TYR A 25 17.82 -6.35 -7.41
CA TYR A 25 18.52 -5.41 -8.29
C TYR A 25 18.98 -4.15 -7.54
N ILE A 26 18.09 -3.54 -6.74
CA ILE A 26 18.43 -2.38 -5.90
C ILE A 26 19.55 -2.71 -4.91
N GLU A 27 19.48 -3.87 -4.24
CA GLU A 27 20.53 -4.28 -3.31
C GLU A 27 21.88 -4.54 -3.98
N ASP A 28 21.87 -5.13 -5.17
CA ASP A 28 23.08 -5.40 -5.93
C ASP A 28 23.72 -4.07 -6.40
N GLU A 29 22.92 -3.07 -6.80
CA GLU A 29 23.38 -1.72 -7.11
C GLU A 29 24.03 -1.05 -5.88
N GLU A 30 23.37 -1.09 -4.72
CA GLU A 30 23.86 -0.50 -3.48
C GLU A 30 25.17 -1.14 -2.99
N LYS A 31 25.36 -2.43 -3.25
CA LYS A 31 26.58 -3.18 -2.90
C LYS A 31 27.70 -2.99 -3.92
N GLY A 32 27.48 -2.22 -4.99
CA GLY A 32 28.43 -2.04 -6.08
C GLY A 32 28.74 -3.34 -6.81
N ILE A 33 27.81 -4.29 -6.81
CA ILE A 33 27.93 -5.54 -7.57
C ILE A 33 27.83 -5.18 -9.05
N VAL A 34 28.70 -5.76 -9.87
CA VAL A 34 28.64 -5.54 -11.32
C VAL A 34 27.37 -6.22 -11.86
N ILE A 35 26.44 -5.40 -12.34
CA ILE A 35 25.16 -5.82 -12.89
C ILE A 35 25.28 -5.93 -14.41
N ASP A 36 24.85 -7.07 -14.94
CA ASP A 36 24.64 -7.24 -16.38
C ASP A 36 23.28 -6.64 -16.75
N GLU A 37 23.30 -5.39 -17.23
CA GLU A 37 22.09 -4.63 -17.55
C GLU A 37 21.22 -5.31 -18.62
N GLU A 38 21.84 -5.94 -19.63
CA GLU A 38 21.09 -6.59 -20.72
C GLU A 38 20.36 -7.83 -20.22
N LYS A 39 21.04 -8.64 -19.41
CA LYS A 39 20.44 -9.83 -18.78
C LYS A 39 19.35 -9.44 -17.77
N ASN A 40 19.59 -8.43 -16.94
CA ASN A 40 18.61 -7.98 -15.96
C ASN A 40 17.38 -7.36 -16.63
N PHE A 41 17.57 -6.54 -17.65
CA PHE A 41 16.46 -6.00 -18.43
C PHE A 41 15.61 -7.10 -19.08
N THR A 42 16.26 -8.14 -19.62
CA THR A 42 15.57 -9.29 -20.22
C THR A 42 14.75 -10.07 -19.18
N GLU A 43 15.32 -10.36 -18.01
CA GLU A 43 14.61 -11.06 -16.95
C GLU A 43 13.47 -10.21 -16.35
N TYR A 44 13.70 -8.90 -16.18
CA TYR A 44 12.68 -7.94 -15.78
C TYR A 44 11.46 -7.99 -16.71
N GLN A 45 11.67 -7.91 -18.03
CA GLN A 45 10.58 -7.98 -19.01
C GLN A 45 9.82 -9.31 -18.96
N LYS A 46 10.54 -10.43 -18.76
CA LYS A 46 9.94 -11.75 -18.64
C LYS A 46 9.08 -11.87 -17.38
N LEU A 47 9.58 -11.43 -16.23
CA LEU A 47 8.85 -11.43 -14.97
C LEU A 47 7.63 -10.51 -15.04
N GLN A 48 7.79 -9.30 -15.60
CA GLN A 48 6.70 -8.36 -15.82
C GLN A 48 5.59 -8.98 -16.68
N LYS A 49 5.95 -9.63 -17.81
CA LYS A 49 4.98 -10.29 -18.69
C LYS A 49 4.22 -11.42 -17.98
N ASN A 50 4.91 -12.22 -17.19
CA ASN A 50 4.31 -13.32 -16.44
C ASN A 50 3.33 -12.80 -15.39
N TYR A 51 3.75 -11.81 -14.61
CA TYR A 51 2.93 -11.11 -13.62
C TYR A 51 1.68 -10.50 -14.27
N THR A 52 1.83 -9.73 -15.36
CA THR A 52 0.69 -9.11 -16.06
C THR A 52 -0.33 -10.14 -16.53
N LYS A 53 0.13 -11.26 -17.08
CA LYS A 53 -0.76 -12.34 -17.53
C LYS A 53 -1.50 -13.02 -16.39
N ALA A 54 -0.83 -13.25 -15.26
CA ALA A 54 -1.46 -13.84 -14.08
C ALA A 54 -2.49 -12.87 -13.47
N TYR A 55 -2.16 -11.58 -13.42
CA TYR A 55 -3.07 -10.51 -13.03
C TYR A 55 -4.33 -10.50 -13.90
N GLU A 56 -4.21 -10.51 -15.23
CA GLU A 56 -5.37 -10.50 -16.13
C GLU A 56 -6.31 -11.68 -15.89
N LYS A 57 -5.77 -12.89 -15.70
CA LYS A 57 -6.58 -14.09 -15.38
C LYS A 57 -7.31 -13.91 -14.05
N PHE A 58 -6.57 -13.49 -13.03
CA PHE A 58 -7.11 -13.25 -11.71
C PHE A 58 -8.22 -12.20 -11.75
N HIS A 59 -7.96 -11.03 -12.33
CA HIS A 59 -8.90 -9.92 -12.43
C HIS A 59 -10.17 -10.29 -13.19
N ASN A 60 -10.05 -11.00 -14.32
CA ASN A 60 -11.20 -11.49 -15.05
C ASN A 60 -12.04 -12.47 -14.21
N SER A 61 -11.39 -13.36 -13.44
CA SER A 61 -12.11 -14.28 -12.56
C SER A 61 -12.80 -13.57 -11.40
N PHE A 62 -12.20 -12.49 -10.88
CA PHE A 62 -12.77 -11.62 -9.86
C PHE A 62 -14.02 -10.90 -10.38
N LEU A 63 -13.95 -10.28 -11.57
CA LEU A 63 -15.12 -9.65 -12.21
C LEU A 63 -16.24 -10.66 -12.50
N GLN A 64 -15.89 -11.89 -12.87
CA GLN A 64 -16.86 -12.98 -13.04
C GLN A 64 -17.50 -13.40 -11.72
N GLU A 65 -16.74 -13.51 -10.62
CA GLU A 65 -17.29 -13.80 -9.29
C GLU A 65 -18.27 -12.73 -8.84
N ILE A 66 -17.92 -11.44 -9.00
CA ILE A 66 -18.80 -10.29 -8.74
C ILE A 66 -20.11 -10.45 -9.51
N LYS A 67 -20.02 -10.73 -10.82
CA LYS A 67 -21.19 -10.92 -11.70
C LYS A 67 -22.04 -12.12 -11.28
N ASN A 68 -21.42 -13.25 -10.97
CA ASN A 68 -22.12 -14.49 -10.60
C ASN A 68 -22.82 -14.38 -9.26
N GLN A 69 -22.24 -13.65 -8.30
CA GLN A 69 -22.81 -13.47 -6.97
C GLN A 69 -23.76 -12.26 -6.90
N ASN A 70 -23.92 -11.50 -7.99
CA ASN A 70 -24.66 -10.24 -8.03
C ASN A 70 -24.22 -9.26 -6.93
N LEU A 71 -22.91 -9.17 -6.70
CA LEU A 71 -22.31 -8.30 -5.69
C LEU A 71 -21.77 -7.04 -6.34
N SER A 72 -21.61 -5.97 -5.55
CA SER A 72 -20.79 -4.84 -5.98
C SER A 72 -19.32 -5.16 -5.78
N HIS A 73 -18.46 -4.45 -6.52
CA HIS A 73 -17.02 -4.57 -6.36
C HIS A 73 -16.58 -4.14 -4.94
N GLU A 74 -17.26 -3.16 -4.32
CA GLU A 74 -16.98 -2.74 -2.94
C GLU A 74 -17.16 -3.88 -1.95
N VAL A 75 -18.23 -4.67 -2.11
CA VAL A 75 -18.55 -5.78 -1.22
C VAL A 75 -17.49 -6.87 -1.34
N GLU A 76 -17.09 -7.26 -2.55
CA GLU A 76 -16.09 -8.31 -2.72
C GLU A 76 -14.70 -7.85 -2.25
N PHE A 77 -14.35 -6.59 -2.53
CA PHE A 77 -13.15 -5.94 -1.99
C PHE A 77 -13.13 -5.94 -0.45
N SER A 78 -14.25 -5.61 0.19
CA SER A 78 -14.39 -5.63 1.66
C SER A 78 -14.24 -7.03 2.24
N LYS A 79 -14.78 -8.08 1.59
CA LYS A 79 -14.58 -9.47 2.04
C LYS A 79 -13.11 -9.88 2.00
N ILE A 80 -12.40 -9.52 0.93
CA ILE A 80 -10.97 -9.76 0.79
C ILE A 80 -10.22 -9.09 1.95
N LEU A 81 -10.45 -7.80 2.18
CA LEU A 81 -9.82 -7.05 3.26
C LEU A 81 -10.08 -7.68 4.64
N THR A 82 -11.33 -8.03 4.91
CA THR A 82 -11.73 -8.68 6.17
C THR A 82 -11.02 -10.01 6.36
N LYS A 83 -10.93 -10.84 5.31
CA LYS A 83 -10.21 -12.11 5.36
C LYS A 83 -8.72 -11.91 5.63
N THR A 84 -8.09 -10.91 4.99
CA THR A 84 -6.69 -10.55 5.21
C THR A 84 -6.44 -10.16 6.67
N ILE A 85 -7.27 -9.27 7.22
CA ILE A 85 -7.18 -8.83 8.63
C ILE A 85 -7.35 -10.03 9.58
N ASN A 86 -8.42 -10.81 9.41
CA ASN A 86 -8.76 -11.91 10.31
C ASN A 86 -7.73 -13.05 10.28
N SER A 87 -7.19 -13.35 9.10
CA SER A 87 -6.18 -14.39 8.95
C SER A 87 -4.76 -13.93 9.30
N LYS A 88 -4.55 -12.62 9.48
CA LYS A 88 -3.22 -11.97 9.57
C LYS A 88 -2.27 -12.36 8.44
N ASN A 89 -2.81 -12.89 7.34
CA ASN A 89 -2.05 -13.25 6.17
C ASN A 89 -2.00 -12.02 5.27
N TRP A 90 -1.05 -11.13 5.55
CA TRP A 90 -0.83 -9.90 4.80
C TRP A 90 -0.45 -10.16 3.34
N GLU A 91 -0.10 -11.40 2.96
CA GLU A 91 0.10 -11.78 1.55
C GLU A 91 -1.23 -11.90 0.80
N HIS A 92 -2.39 -12.06 1.47
CA HIS A 92 -3.69 -11.88 0.80
C HIS A 92 -3.90 -10.43 0.32
N PHE A 93 -3.03 -9.49 0.71
CA PHE A 93 -3.05 -8.11 0.27
C PHE A 93 -2.64 -7.89 -1.20
N TYR A 94 -2.00 -8.86 -1.85
CA TYR A 94 -1.66 -8.79 -3.28
C TYR A 94 -2.88 -8.37 -4.13
N LEU A 95 -4.08 -8.75 -3.67
CA LEU A 95 -5.37 -8.35 -4.22
C LEU A 95 -5.57 -6.83 -4.32
N ILE A 96 -5.15 -6.05 -3.33
CA ILE A 96 -5.59 -4.65 -3.19
C ILE A 96 -4.78 -3.68 -4.07
N LYS A 97 -3.48 -3.91 -4.29
CA LYS A 97 -2.66 -3.00 -5.12
C LYS A 97 -3.21 -2.93 -6.55
N ASP A 98 -3.60 -4.03 -7.16
CA ASP A 98 -4.06 -4.00 -8.57
C ASP A 98 -5.59 -3.99 -8.73
N ILE A 99 -6.37 -4.34 -7.71
CA ILE A 99 -7.84 -4.15 -7.71
C ILE A 99 -8.22 -2.71 -7.36
N ALA A 100 -7.47 -2.05 -6.48
CA ALA A 100 -7.74 -0.66 -6.08
C ALA A 100 -7.19 0.38 -7.08
N VAL A 101 -6.25 0.01 -7.96
CA VAL A 101 -5.48 0.94 -8.82
C VAL A 101 -5.94 1.12 -10.28
N PRO A 102 -6.92 0.40 -10.90
CA PRO A 102 -7.35 0.79 -12.25
C PRO A 102 -8.24 2.03 -12.19
N TYR A 103 -7.57 3.20 -12.27
CA TYR A 103 -7.95 4.48 -12.84
C TYR A 103 -9.45 4.86 -12.96
N ASN A 104 -9.77 6.04 -12.40
CA ASN A 104 -10.93 6.89 -12.66
C ASN A 104 -12.33 6.40 -12.29
N THR A 105 -12.55 5.13 -11.95
CA THR A 105 -13.89 4.58 -11.68
C THR A 105 -14.30 4.57 -10.21
N TYR A 106 -13.38 4.73 -9.24
CA TYR A 106 -13.71 4.62 -7.81
C TYR A 106 -13.83 5.99 -7.13
N GLN A 107 -14.95 6.65 -7.40
CA GLN A 107 -15.41 7.84 -6.68
C GLN A 107 -16.55 7.51 -5.70
N SER A 108 -16.71 6.25 -5.30
CA SER A 108 -17.77 5.88 -4.36
C SER A 108 -17.35 6.21 -2.92
N GLU A 109 -18.24 6.90 -2.21
CA GLU A 109 -18.06 7.18 -0.79
C GLU A 109 -17.86 5.88 0.03
N GLN A 110 -18.46 4.78 -0.42
CA GLN A 110 -18.36 3.47 0.20
C GLN A 110 -16.94 2.90 0.12
N TYR A 111 -16.24 3.02 -1.01
CA TYR A 111 -14.82 2.62 -1.10
C TYR A 111 -13.96 3.32 -0.06
N ILE A 112 -14.13 4.64 0.03
CA ILE A 112 -13.34 5.46 0.96
C ILE A 112 -13.60 4.99 2.39
N LYS A 113 -14.88 4.75 2.76
CA LYS A 113 -15.25 4.21 4.06
C LYS A 113 -14.64 2.83 4.33
N ILE A 114 -14.61 1.94 3.34
CA ILE A 114 -14.00 0.61 3.47
C ILE A 114 -12.50 0.73 3.70
N ILE A 115 -11.77 1.48 2.86
CA ILE A 115 -10.31 1.64 2.97
C ILE A 115 -9.92 2.26 4.31
N THR A 116 -10.62 3.32 4.72
CA THR A 116 -10.36 4.02 6.00
C THR A 116 -10.73 3.18 7.23
N TRP A 117 -11.81 2.39 7.17
CA TRP A 117 -12.11 1.38 8.18
C TRP A 117 -10.98 0.35 8.28
N THR A 118 -10.54 -0.23 7.16
CA THR A 118 -9.45 -1.22 7.14
C THR A 118 -8.14 -0.65 7.71
N ILE A 119 -7.77 0.58 7.36
CA ILE A 119 -6.63 1.25 7.98
C ILE A 119 -6.76 1.26 9.51
N SER A 120 -7.96 1.56 10.03
CA SER A 120 -8.20 1.59 11.47
C SER A 120 -8.04 0.21 12.11
N GLU A 121 -8.61 -0.83 11.50
CA GLU A 121 -8.47 -2.22 11.98
C GLU A 121 -7.02 -2.69 12.00
N ILE A 122 -6.24 -2.37 10.96
CA ILE A 122 -4.82 -2.73 10.90
C ILE A 122 -4.07 -2.08 12.07
N LEU A 123 -4.31 -0.79 12.33
CA LEU A 123 -3.67 -0.04 13.40
C LEU A 123 -4.00 -0.59 14.80
N GLU A 124 -5.19 -1.16 15.00
CA GLU A 124 -5.60 -1.76 16.26
C GLU A 124 -4.93 -3.13 16.52
N SER A 125 -4.42 -3.78 15.47
CA SER A 125 -3.94 -5.18 15.52
C SER A 125 -2.49 -5.41 15.98
N SER A 126 -1.78 -4.39 16.52
CA SER A 126 -0.37 -4.32 17.03
C SER A 126 0.81 -4.33 16.03
N ALA A 127 1.80 -3.44 16.24
CA ALA A 127 3.08 -3.19 15.55
C ALA A 127 3.13 -3.11 14.00
N LEU A 128 3.75 -2.03 13.49
CA LEU A 128 3.74 -1.56 12.10
C LEU A 128 4.98 -1.90 11.26
N SER A 129 5.95 -2.66 11.79
CA SER A 129 7.29 -2.77 11.19
C SER A 129 7.21 -3.30 9.76
N ILE A 130 7.54 -2.47 8.75
CA ILE A 130 7.99 -2.94 7.44
C ILE A 130 9.43 -3.37 7.64
N GLU A 131 9.67 -4.68 7.52
CA GLU A 131 11.01 -5.23 7.57
C GLU A 131 11.44 -5.57 6.15
N ILE A 132 12.57 -5.01 5.75
CA ILE A 132 13.25 -5.40 4.52
C ILE A 132 14.34 -6.35 4.98
N GLU A 133 14.05 -7.65 4.99
CA GLU A 133 15.07 -8.67 5.18
C GLU A 133 15.86 -8.79 3.86
N ASN A 134 17.17 -9.05 3.90
CA ASN A 134 18.04 -9.17 2.71
C ASN A 134 17.34 -9.82 1.49
N GLY A 135 17.00 -9.01 0.50
CA GLY A 135 16.43 -9.37 -0.80
C GLY A 135 14.96 -9.74 -0.76
N LYS A 136 14.26 -9.51 0.36
CA LYS A 136 12.87 -9.86 0.57
C LYS A 136 12.10 -8.69 1.18
N LEU A 137 11.01 -8.30 0.52
CA LEU A 137 9.97 -7.55 1.21
C LEU A 137 9.32 -8.52 2.22
N GLU A 138 9.53 -8.35 3.52
CA GLU A 138 8.61 -8.96 4.47
C GLU A 138 7.31 -8.15 4.41
N TRP A 139 6.26 -8.83 3.96
CA TRP A 139 4.95 -8.21 3.76
C TRP A 139 4.33 -7.91 5.12
N SER A 140 4.53 -6.68 5.54
CA SER A 140 4.05 -6.21 6.82
C SER A 140 2.80 -5.34 6.68
N LYS A 141 2.23 -5.02 7.83
CA LYS A 141 1.11 -4.08 7.97
C LYS A 141 1.42 -2.74 7.28
N GLY A 142 2.66 -2.28 7.31
CA GLY A 142 3.01 -0.99 6.73
C GLY A 142 2.95 -0.98 5.20
N ALA A 143 3.38 -2.05 4.52
CA ALA A 143 3.26 -2.14 3.05
C ALA A 143 1.80 -2.14 2.60
N MET A 144 0.93 -2.84 3.34
CA MET A 144 -0.52 -2.81 3.15
C MET A 144 -1.10 -1.40 3.37
N LEU A 145 -0.67 -0.71 4.43
CA LEU A 145 -1.11 0.66 4.71
C LEU A 145 -0.66 1.63 3.63
N GLU A 146 0.57 1.54 3.12
CA GLU A 146 1.04 2.43 2.05
C GLU A 146 0.15 2.34 0.81
N ALA A 147 -0.16 1.12 0.36
CA ALA A 147 -1.01 0.93 -0.81
C ALA A 147 -2.47 1.33 -0.57
N LEU A 148 -3.03 1.07 0.63
CA LEU A 148 -4.36 1.57 1.01
C LEU A 148 -4.41 3.10 1.01
N ILE A 149 -3.36 3.75 1.51
CA ILE A 149 -3.20 5.20 1.51
C ILE A 149 -3.10 5.74 0.07
N ASN A 150 -2.34 5.08 -0.81
CA ASN A 150 -2.26 5.46 -2.22
C ASN A 150 -3.62 5.35 -2.94
N ALA A 151 -4.49 4.43 -2.51
CA ALA A 151 -5.83 4.25 -3.07
C ALA A 151 -6.87 5.28 -2.58
N LEU A 152 -6.57 6.06 -1.54
CA LEU A 152 -7.51 7.06 -1.03
C LEU A 152 -7.62 8.26 -1.98
N ASN A 153 -8.82 8.46 -2.52
CA ASN A 153 -9.13 9.68 -3.29
C ASN A 153 -9.22 10.88 -2.33
N LEU A 154 -8.28 11.82 -2.49
CA LEU A 154 -8.12 12.97 -1.59
C LEU A 154 -9.19 14.06 -1.75
N LYS A 155 -10.16 13.92 -2.66
CA LYS A 155 -11.21 14.92 -2.90
C LYS A 155 -12.49 14.70 -2.07
N LEU A 156 -12.70 13.51 -1.53
CA LEU A 156 -13.93 13.14 -0.82
C LEU A 156 -13.61 12.77 0.64
N ASN A 157 -14.42 13.22 1.61
CA ASN A 157 -14.30 12.88 3.04
C ASN A 157 -12.89 13.12 3.65
N GLN A 158 -12.28 14.24 3.28
CA GLN A 158 -10.93 14.63 3.68
C GLN A 158 -10.66 14.61 5.20
N ASP A 159 -11.63 14.95 6.03
CA ASP A 159 -11.47 14.93 7.50
C ASP A 159 -11.28 13.50 8.03
N PHE A 160 -12.05 12.56 7.49
CA PHE A 160 -11.98 11.16 7.86
C PHE A 160 -10.66 10.52 7.39
N ILE A 161 -10.25 10.81 6.16
CA ILE A 161 -8.94 10.42 5.62
C ILE A 161 -7.81 10.99 6.48
N SER A 162 -7.89 12.28 6.85
CA SER A 162 -6.88 12.95 7.68
C SER A 162 -6.74 12.28 9.04
N LYS A 163 -7.84 11.82 9.65
CA LYS A 163 -7.81 11.09 10.92
C LYS A 163 -7.12 9.73 10.78
N ALA A 164 -7.46 8.97 9.73
CA ALA A 164 -6.87 7.66 9.48
C ALA A 164 -5.37 7.77 9.19
N VAL A 165 -4.98 8.58 8.20
CA VAL A 165 -3.58 8.81 7.81
C VAL A 165 -2.78 9.45 8.94
N GLY A 166 -3.39 10.40 9.67
CA GLY A 166 -2.77 11.06 10.80
C GLY A 166 -2.43 10.11 11.95
N LYS A 167 -3.29 9.12 12.22
CA LYS A 167 -2.96 8.07 13.18
C LYS A 167 -1.73 7.29 12.74
N ILE A 168 -1.67 6.84 11.48
CA ILE A 168 -0.49 6.12 10.94
C ILE A 168 0.78 6.95 11.15
N LEU A 169 0.77 8.23 10.75
CA LEU A 169 1.92 9.11 10.90
C LEU A 169 2.46 9.19 12.34
N GLN A 170 1.57 9.12 13.35
CA GLN A 170 1.98 9.21 14.75
C GLN A 170 2.62 7.94 15.30
N VAL A 171 2.33 6.78 14.71
CA VAL A 171 2.81 5.48 15.20
C VAL A 171 3.90 4.88 14.30
N VAL A 172 4.17 5.47 13.15
CA VAL A 172 5.31 5.10 12.31
C VAL A 172 6.60 5.57 12.97
N ASP A 173 7.44 4.59 13.27
CA ASP A 173 8.82 4.79 13.71
C ASP A 173 9.67 5.29 12.53
N GLU A 174 10.30 6.44 12.74
CA GLU A 174 11.16 7.09 11.75
C GLU A 174 12.58 6.53 11.71
N ASP A 175 13.00 5.81 12.77
CA ASP A 175 14.29 5.14 12.82
C ASP A 175 14.28 3.82 12.00
N ASN A 176 13.09 3.34 11.60
CA ASN A 176 12.95 2.20 10.71
C ASN A 176 12.93 2.66 9.23
N ILE A 177 14.02 2.40 8.53
CA ILE A 177 14.20 2.74 7.11
C ILE A 177 13.09 2.17 6.20
N GLY A 178 12.54 0.99 6.53
CA GLY A 178 11.45 0.37 5.81
C GLY A 178 10.14 1.17 5.86
N ASN A 179 9.98 2.05 6.86
CA ASN A 179 8.78 2.86 7.03
C ASN A 179 8.89 4.28 6.45
N TYR A 180 10.06 4.69 5.97
CA TYR A 180 10.31 6.07 5.53
C TYR A 180 9.42 6.47 4.34
N HIS A 181 9.12 5.53 3.43
CA HIS A 181 8.17 5.71 2.34
C HIS A 181 6.75 5.97 2.85
N LEU A 182 6.26 5.12 3.75
CA LEU A 182 4.95 5.27 4.39
C LEU A 182 4.84 6.62 5.12
N LEU A 183 5.88 7.04 5.83
CA LEU A 183 5.95 8.32 6.51
C LEU A 183 5.84 9.50 5.52
N LYS A 184 6.64 9.49 4.45
CA LYS A 184 6.59 10.53 3.40
C LYS A 184 5.22 10.59 2.72
N LYS A 185 4.60 9.44 2.45
CA LYS A 185 3.26 9.35 1.87
C LYS A 185 2.20 9.96 2.79
N CYS A 186 2.25 9.64 4.08
CA CYS A 186 1.34 10.22 5.07
C CYS A 186 1.47 11.75 5.12
N ILE A 187 2.71 12.26 5.19
CA ILE A 187 2.95 13.71 5.22
C ILE A 187 2.42 14.36 3.94
N SER A 188 2.74 13.82 2.77
CA SER A 188 2.29 14.35 1.47
C SER A 188 0.76 14.48 1.39
N ILE A 189 0.02 13.45 1.82
CA ILE A 189 -1.44 13.46 1.80
C ILE A 189 -2.03 14.47 2.80
N LEU A 190 -1.52 14.50 4.03
CA LEU A 190 -1.99 15.46 5.03
C LEU A 190 -1.67 16.90 4.59
N SER A 191 -0.53 17.09 3.92
CA SER A 191 -0.11 18.37 3.33
C SER A 191 -1.04 18.80 2.20
N TYR A 192 -1.46 17.87 1.34
CA TYR A 192 -2.41 18.13 0.26
C TYR A 192 -3.79 18.50 0.79
N ILE A 193 -4.31 17.73 1.77
CA ILE A 193 -5.64 17.97 2.35
C ILE A 193 -5.68 19.28 3.15
N ASN A 194 -4.62 19.57 3.93
CA ASN A 194 -4.38 20.81 4.67
C ASN A 194 -5.55 21.37 5.51
N ASN A 195 -6.47 20.51 5.97
CA ASN A 195 -7.56 20.93 6.84
C ASN A 195 -7.12 20.99 8.32
N LYS A 196 -8.03 21.43 9.21
CA LYS A 196 -7.76 21.55 10.66
C LYS A 196 -7.21 20.25 11.27
N THR A 197 -7.78 19.11 10.90
CA THR A 197 -7.40 17.78 11.40
C THR A 197 -6.02 17.38 10.87
N ALA A 198 -5.76 17.51 9.58
CA ALA A 198 -4.46 17.22 8.99
C ALA A 198 -3.34 18.06 9.63
N ARG A 199 -3.56 19.36 9.81
CA ARG A 199 -2.61 20.26 10.47
C ARG A 199 -2.35 19.88 11.93
N LYS A 200 -3.37 19.38 12.65
CA LYS A 200 -3.20 18.87 14.01
C LYS A 200 -2.22 17.70 14.04
N TYR A 201 -2.36 16.73 13.14
CA TYR A 201 -1.48 15.56 13.09
C TYR A 201 -0.06 15.91 12.64
N LEU A 202 0.09 16.79 11.64
CA LEU A 202 1.40 17.30 11.22
C LEU A 202 2.14 18.01 12.37
N LYS A 203 1.45 18.87 13.13
CA LYS A 203 2.03 19.52 14.32
C LYS A 203 2.41 18.53 15.40
N ALA A 204 1.58 17.51 15.64
CA ALA A 204 1.90 16.47 16.62
C ALA A 204 3.14 15.67 16.19
N LYS A 205 3.31 15.36 14.90
CA LYS A 205 4.52 14.66 14.43
C LYS A 205 5.79 15.50 14.62
N ILE A 206 5.76 16.83 14.46
CA ILE A 206 6.90 17.70 14.81
C ILE A 206 7.32 17.52 16.28
N GLN A 207 6.36 17.33 17.19
CA GLN A 207 6.65 17.17 18.62
C GLN A 207 7.19 15.77 18.97
N LEU A 208 6.96 14.78 18.11
CA LEU A 208 7.32 13.39 18.32
C LEU A 208 8.55 12.96 17.51
N SER A 209 9.00 13.79 16.57
CA SER A 209 10.08 13.49 15.65
C SER A 209 11.39 14.07 16.19
N ASN A 210 12.47 13.31 16.05
CA ASN A 210 13.84 13.74 16.26
C ASN A 210 14.57 13.97 14.92
N ASP A 211 13.97 13.59 13.80
CA ASP A 211 14.48 13.84 12.45
C ASP A 211 14.22 15.29 12.01
N GLU A 212 15.30 16.09 11.98
CA GLU A 212 15.26 17.50 11.56
C GLU A 212 14.83 17.71 10.09
N GLU A 213 15.06 16.74 9.20
CA GLU A 213 14.60 16.82 7.81
C GLU A 213 13.07 16.70 7.76
N ILE A 214 12.50 15.72 8.49
CA ILE A 214 11.06 15.55 8.63
C ILE A 214 10.43 16.80 9.26
N ILE A 215 10.99 17.30 10.36
CA ILE A 215 10.50 18.50 11.05
C ILE A 215 10.51 19.71 10.10
N THR A 216 11.62 19.93 9.40
CA THR A 216 11.78 21.04 8.45
C THR A 216 10.78 20.93 7.31
N HIS A 217 10.59 19.73 6.76
CA HIS A 217 9.63 19.49 5.69
C HIS A 217 8.19 19.80 6.13
N ILE A 218 7.78 19.31 7.31
CA ILE A 218 6.43 19.57 7.83
C ILE A 218 6.21 21.07 8.13
N LYS A 219 7.19 21.77 8.71
CA LYS A 219 7.10 23.22 8.96
C LYS A 219 6.87 24.00 7.66
N LYS A 220 7.66 23.70 6.61
CA LYS A 220 7.49 24.32 5.28
C LYS A 220 6.09 24.12 4.70
N VAL A 221 5.47 22.96 4.93
CA VAL A 221 4.08 22.71 4.53
C VAL A 221 3.12 23.59 5.33
N LEU A 222 3.26 23.62 6.65
CA LEU A 222 2.33 24.32 7.54
C LEU A 222 2.34 25.85 7.38
N ASP A 223 3.44 26.40 6.86
CA ASP A 223 3.65 27.83 6.62
C ASP A 223 3.08 28.34 5.28
N LYS A 224 2.78 27.44 4.32
CA LYS A 224 2.07 27.79 3.08
C LYS A 224 0.60 28.09 3.43
N LYS A 225 0.26 29.39 3.53
CA LYS A 225 -1.11 29.90 3.69
C LYS A 225 -1.83 29.97 2.36
#